data_AF-A0A392T160-F1
#
_entry.id   AF-A0A392T160-F1
#
_cell.length_a   1.000
_cell.length_b   1.000
_cell.length_c   1.000
_cell.angle_alpha   90.00
_cell.angle_beta   90.00
_cell.angle_gamma   90.00
#
_symmetry.space_group_name_H-M   'P 1'
#
loop_
_entity.id
_entity.type
_entity.pdbx_description
1 polymer ?
#
loop_
_entity_poly.entity_id
_entity_poly.type
_entity_poly.pdbx_seq_one_letter_code
_entity_poly.pdbx_strand_id
1 'polypeptide(L)'
;HQSIKSRRCRNQLVGLKDGESWVQGVDEVKTFIKNFFVPNFAEDWRTRPNLEGNQFKTLSESGNLSLLAPFSIDEVREVVWSCDGNKCRIRWV
;
A
#
# COMPACT_ATOMS: atom_id res chain seq x y z
N HIS A 1 1.98 15.40 31.01
CA HIS A 1 1.73 16.74 30.43
C HIS A 1 2.66 17.05 29.25
N GLN A 2 3.98 16.94 29.39
CA GLN A 2 4.94 17.25 28.31
C GLN A 2 4.84 16.33 27.07
N SER A 3 4.62 15.03 27.27
CA SER A 3 4.49 14.05 26.18
C SER A 3 3.32 14.35 25.23
N ILE A 4 2.17 14.78 25.76
CA ILE A 4 0.98 15.15 24.98
C ILE A 4 1.24 16.43 24.19
N LYS A 5 1.89 17.43 24.80
CA LYS A 5 2.23 18.70 24.16
C LYS A 5 3.22 18.49 23.01
N SER A 6 4.24 17.67 23.23
CA SER A 6 5.22 17.28 22.21
C SER A 6 4.56 16.57 21.02
N ARG A 7 3.66 15.61 21.27
CA ARG A 7 2.89 14.94 20.21
C ARG A 7 2.04 15.92 19.40
N ARG A 8 1.35 16.86 20.06
CA ARG A 8 0.57 17.89 19.38
C ARG A 8 1.43 18.79 18.50
N CYS A 9 2.55 19.30 19.00
CA CYS A 9 3.45 20.14 18.21
C CYS A 9 4.04 19.40 17.01
N ARG A 10 4.43 18.13 17.17
CA ARG A 10 5.00 17.34 16.06
C ARG A 10 3.99 16.98 14.99
N ASN A 11 2.73 16.77 15.38
CA ASN A 11 1.67 16.41 14.44
C ASN A 11 0.95 17.64 13.87
N GLN A 12 1.32 18.85 14.29
CA GLN A 12 0.73 20.07 13.79
C GLN A 12 1.41 20.46 12.48
N LEU A 13 0.61 20.52 11.41
CA LEU A 13 1.04 21.08 10.13
C LEU A 13 0.83 22.59 10.17
N VAL A 14 1.87 23.34 10.60
CA VAL A 14 1.81 24.81 10.75
C VAL A 14 2.02 25.53 9.41
N GLY A 15 2.76 24.92 8.50
CA GLY A 15 3.03 25.45 7.17
C GLY A 15 3.91 24.50 6.37
N LEU A 16 3.95 24.70 5.06
CA LEU A 16 4.79 23.93 4.14
C LEU A 16 5.86 24.86 3.55
N LYS A 17 7.04 24.32 3.27
CA LYS A 17 8.11 25.06 2.61
C LYS A 17 8.20 24.61 1.16
N ASP A 18 8.05 25.57 0.25
CA ASP A 18 8.20 25.36 -1.19
C ASP A 18 9.38 26.18 -1.71
N GLY A 19 10.52 25.51 -1.93
CA GLY A 19 11.78 26.16 -2.25
C GLY A 19 12.21 27.15 -1.17
N GLU A 20 12.22 28.45 -1.51
CA GLU A 20 12.52 29.55 -0.58
C GLU A 20 11.27 30.14 0.09
N SER A 21 10.07 29.77 -0.37
CA SER A 21 8.79 30.33 0.09
C SER A 21 8.13 29.46 1.16
N TRP A 22 7.33 30.09 2.03
CA TRP A 22 6.50 29.41 3.02
C TRP A 22 5.02 29.52 2.62
N VAL A 23 4.34 28.39 2.54
CA VAL A 23 2.90 28.28 2.32
C VAL A 23 2.21 28.14 3.67
N GLN A 24 1.35 29.10 3.99
CA GLN A 24 0.66 29.19 5.28
C GLN A 24 -0.82 29.48 5.06
N GLY A 25 -1.69 28.85 5.86
CA GLY A 25 -3.14 28.97 5.68
C GLY A 25 -3.75 27.69 5.15
N VAL A 26 -4.96 27.38 5.63
CA VAL A 26 -5.57 26.06 5.45
C VAL A 26 -5.84 25.77 3.98
N ASP A 27 -6.40 26.72 3.23
CA ASP A 27 -6.74 26.53 1.82
C ASP A 27 -5.52 26.53 0.91
N GLU A 28 -4.52 27.36 1.20
CA GLU A 28 -3.25 27.39 0.47
C GLU A 28 -2.49 26.07 0.64
N VAL A 29 -2.37 25.58 1.87
CA VAL A 29 -1.71 24.30 2.18
C VAL A 29 -2.44 23.14 1.51
N LYS A 30 -3.78 23.10 1.56
CA LYS A 30 -4.57 22.06 0.86
C LYS A 30 -4.34 22.09 -0.65
N THR A 31 -4.38 23.27 -1.24
CA THR A 31 -4.19 23.47 -2.68
C THR A 31 -2.78 23.08 -3.10
N PHE A 32 -1.78 23.47 -2.33
CA PHE A 32 -0.39 23.11 -2.55
C PHE A 32 -0.18 21.60 -2.53
N ILE A 33 -0.67 20.91 -1.49
CA ILE A 33 -0.56 19.44 -1.38
C ILE A 33 -1.25 18.78 -2.58
N LYS A 34 -2.46 19.22 -2.93
CA LYS A 34 -3.19 18.67 -4.07
C LYS A 34 -2.36 18.81 -5.35
N ASN A 35 -1.89 20.01 -5.65
CA ASN A 35 -1.13 20.29 -6.87
C ASN A 35 0.21 19.56 -6.90
N PHE A 36 0.85 19.36 -5.76
CA PHE A 36 2.08 18.58 -5.63
C PHE A 36 1.87 17.10 -6.03
N PHE A 37 0.73 16.51 -5.65
CA PHE A 37 0.47 15.10 -5.92
C PHE A 37 -0.26 14.83 -7.25
N VAL A 38 -1.00 15.80 -7.80
CA VAL A 38 -1.74 15.62 -9.08
C VAL A 38 -0.89 15.04 -10.21
N PRO A 39 0.35 15.51 -10.47
CA PRO A 39 1.20 14.94 -11.52
C PRO A 39 1.56 13.48 -11.29
N ASN A 40 1.67 13.03 -10.04
CA ASN A 40 2.00 11.64 -9.71
C ASN A 40 0.86 10.66 -10.05
N PHE A 41 -0.36 11.18 -10.18
CA PHE A 41 -1.54 10.42 -10.58
C PHE A 41 -1.93 10.67 -12.04
N ALA A 42 -1.20 11.51 -12.76
CA ALA A 42 -1.42 11.72 -14.18
C ALA A 42 -0.91 10.48 -14.95
N GLU A 43 -1.77 9.90 -15.77
CA GLU A 43 -1.39 8.80 -16.67
C GLU A 43 -0.46 9.37 -17.77
N ASP A 44 0.83 9.03 -17.71
CA ASP A 44 1.83 9.42 -18.73
C ASP A 44 1.69 8.62 -20.04
N TRP A 45 0.78 7.65 -20.07
CA TRP A 45 0.60 6.76 -21.21
C TRP A 45 -0.17 7.47 -22.34
N ARG A 46 0.57 8.20 -23.20
CA ARG A 46 0.03 8.97 -24.35
C ARG A 46 -0.90 8.17 -25.27
N THR A 47 -0.66 6.86 -25.42
CA THR A 47 -1.51 5.94 -26.15
C THR A 47 -1.63 4.63 -25.38
N ARG A 48 -2.67 4.52 -24.54
CA ARG A 48 -2.94 3.29 -23.79
C ARG A 48 -3.17 2.14 -24.79
N PRO A 49 -2.42 1.03 -24.71
CA PRO A 49 -2.62 -0.09 -25.61
C PRO A 49 -4.04 -0.60 -25.44
N ASN A 50 -4.75 -0.75 -26.56
CA ASN A 50 -6.07 -1.31 -26.55
C ASN A 50 -5.96 -2.79 -26.11
N LEU A 51 -6.62 -3.13 -25.01
CA LEU A 51 -6.63 -4.50 -24.49
C LEU A 51 -7.67 -5.38 -25.21
N GLU A 52 -8.58 -4.77 -25.98
CA GLU A 52 -9.58 -5.48 -26.78
C GLU A 52 -8.90 -6.41 -27.80
N GLY A 53 -9.30 -7.68 -27.81
CA GLY A 53 -8.76 -8.70 -28.71
C GLY A 53 -7.52 -9.45 -28.21
N ASN A 54 -6.93 -9.04 -27.06
CA ASN A 54 -5.89 -9.85 -26.43
C ASN A 54 -6.52 -10.98 -25.63
N GLN A 55 -6.27 -12.23 -26.03
CA GLN A 55 -6.55 -13.37 -25.16
C GLN A 55 -5.55 -13.36 -24.01
N PHE A 56 -5.92 -12.75 -22.89
CA PHE A 56 -5.18 -12.91 -21.66
C PHE A 56 -5.17 -14.39 -21.27
N LYS A 57 -4.01 -14.88 -20.87
CA LYS A 57 -3.90 -16.22 -20.27
C LYS A 57 -4.79 -16.24 -19.04
N THR A 58 -5.94 -16.88 -19.19
CA THR A 58 -6.92 -17.05 -18.13
C THR A 58 -6.71 -18.43 -17.53
N LEU A 59 -6.92 -18.55 -16.22
CA LEU A 59 -6.91 -19.85 -15.57
C LEU A 59 -8.03 -20.71 -16.16
N SER A 60 -7.77 -22.00 -16.33
CA SER A 60 -8.86 -22.94 -16.58
C SER A 60 -9.81 -22.93 -15.39
N GLU A 61 -11.06 -23.30 -15.61
CA GLU A 61 -12.06 -23.41 -14.54
C GLU A 61 -11.56 -24.31 -13.40
N SER A 62 -10.89 -25.41 -13.73
CA SER A 62 -10.24 -26.31 -12.76
C SER A 62 -9.13 -25.62 -11.96
N GLY A 63 -8.31 -24.78 -12.60
CA GLY A 63 -7.26 -24.03 -11.92
C GLY A 63 -7.83 -23.00 -10.96
N ASN A 64 -8.93 -22.33 -11.36
CA ASN A 64 -9.62 -21.39 -10.49
C ASN A 64 -10.25 -22.09 -9.27
N LEU A 65 -10.92 -23.23 -9.49
CA LEU A 65 -11.48 -24.04 -8.40
C LEU A 65 -10.40 -24.53 -7.44
N SER A 66 -9.23 -24.91 -7.95
CA SER A 66 -8.10 -25.32 -7.11
C SER A 66 -7.57 -24.18 -6.23
N LEU A 67 -7.58 -22.93 -6.70
CA LEU A 67 -7.14 -21.77 -5.92
C LEU A 67 -8.17 -21.35 -4.86
N LEU A 68 -9.45 -21.65 -5.09
CA LEU A 68 -10.54 -21.40 -4.15
C LEU A 68 -10.73 -22.55 -3.14
N ALA A 69 -10.07 -23.69 -3.36
CA ALA A 69 -10.15 -24.82 -2.46
C ALA A 69 -9.48 -24.49 -1.11
N PRO A 70 -10.08 -24.93 0.02
CA PRO A 70 -9.44 -24.80 1.32
C PRO A 70 -8.19 -25.68 1.38
N PHE A 71 -7.18 -25.24 2.14
CA PHE A 71 -5.99 -26.04 2.41
C PHE A 71 -6.35 -27.30 3.18
N SER A 72 -5.74 -28.41 2.79
CA SER A 72 -5.81 -29.65 3.55
C SER A 72 -4.99 -29.57 4.83
N ILE A 73 -5.36 -30.38 5.82
CA ILE A 73 -4.62 -30.45 7.07
C ILE A 73 -3.18 -30.92 6.86
N ASP A 74 -2.94 -31.77 5.86
CA ASP A 74 -1.64 -32.33 5.56
C ASP A 74 -0.72 -31.29 4.89
N GLU A 75 -1.23 -30.48 3.95
CA GLU A 75 -0.47 -29.33 3.40
C GLU A 75 -0.05 -28.34 4.50
N VAL A 76 -0.97 -27.99 5.40
CA VAL A 76 -0.67 -27.08 6.52
C VAL A 76 0.39 -27.68 7.43
N ARG A 77 0.26 -28.97 7.74
CA ARG A 77 1.21 -29.72 8.57
C ARG A 77 2.60 -29.76 7.96
N GLU A 78 2.72 -30.09 6.68
CA GLU A 78 4.01 -30.13 5.98
C GLU A 78 4.67 -28.75 5.93
N VAL A 79 3.91 -27.68 5.68
CA VAL A 79 4.45 -26.31 5.74
C VAL A 79 4.94 -25.96 7.14
N VAL A 80 4.17 -26.30 8.19
CA VAL A 80 4.58 -26.06 9.57
C VAL A 80 5.84 -26.84 9.96
N TRP A 81 5.96 -28.10 9.53
CA TRP A 81 7.13 -28.94 9.83
C TRP A 81 8.37 -28.59 9.02
N SER A 82 8.20 -28.11 7.78
CA SER A 82 9.30 -27.66 6.91
C SER A 82 9.79 -26.24 7.22
N CYS A 83 9.06 -25.48 8.06
CA CYS A 83 9.49 -24.17 8.52
C CYS A 83 10.72 -24.30 9.44
N ASP A 84 11.87 -23.82 8.96
CA ASP A 84 13.17 -23.79 9.65
C ASP A 84 13.26 -22.81 10.84
N GLY A 85 12.13 -22.41 11.44
CA GLY A 85 12.08 -21.54 12.62
C GLY A 85 12.58 -20.11 12.40
N ASN A 86 13.03 -19.74 11.19
CA ASN A 86 13.79 -18.52 10.95
C ASN A 86 12.93 -17.26 10.76
N LYS A 87 11.58 -17.37 10.87
CA LYS A 87 10.66 -16.23 10.67
C LYS A 87 9.74 -15.90 11.84
N CYS A 88 9.53 -16.75 12.84
CA CYS A 88 8.65 -16.42 13.97
C CYS A 88 9.08 -17.11 15.28
N ARG A 89 9.47 -16.32 16.29
CA ARG A 89 9.54 -16.74 17.69
C ARG A 89 8.12 -16.75 18.27
N ILE A 90 7.37 -17.81 18.04
CA ILE A 90 6.06 -18.00 18.70
C ILE A 90 6.35 -18.50 20.12
N ARG A 91 6.13 -17.64 21.11
CA ARG A 91 6.10 -18.03 22.52
C ARG A 91 4.69 -18.51 22.83
N TRP A 92 4.52 -19.82 22.99
CA TRP A 92 3.35 -20.36 23.67
C TRP A 92 3.45 -19.96 25.15
N VAL A 93 2.45 -19.24 25.65
CA VAL A 93 2.26 -18.98 27.08
C VAL A 93 1.52 -20.16 27.67
#